data_AF-A0A803KCV8-F1
#
_entry.id   AF-A0A803KCV8-F1
#
_cell.length_a   1.000
_cell.length_b   1.000
_cell.length_c   1.000
_cell.angle_alpha   90.00
_cell.angle_beta   90.00
_cell.angle_gamma   90.00
#
_symmetry.space_group_name_H-M   'P 1'
#
loop_
_entity.id
_entity.type
_entity.pdbx_description
1 polymer ?
#
loop_
_entity_poly.entity_id
_entity_poly.type
_entity_poly.pdbx_seq_one_letter_code
_entity_poly.pdbx_strand_id
1 'polypeptide(L)'
;NFTSQEKHSVACQTDLSFQTDLSVVDPYWEVLDPKPDIHVLFEEFNAKFFRGLLPPIELKWSNRLCSTAGCFIYDNKTRRCKIHMNKPLLELRARKDTVETLLHEMIHYYQRLRGTPDKDHGATFHFHMKRINRESGANITVSSFIFIQYIHTHIQNCIVPLSLI
;
A
#
# COMPACT_ATOMS: atom_id res chain seq x y z
N ASN A 1 -56.59 18.63 -7.11
CA ASN A 1 -56.25 17.21 -6.91
C ASN A 1 -54.77 16.98 -7.19
N PHE A 2 -54.02 16.70 -6.11
CA PHE A 2 -52.85 15.81 -5.98
C PHE A 2 -51.67 15.87 -6.97
N THR A 3 -50.58 16.47 -6.47
CA THR A 3 -49.16 16.06 -6.44
C THR A 3 -48.66 14.80 -7.15
N SER A 4 -47.40 14.87 -7.63
CA SER A 4 -46.29 13.87 -7.65
C SER A 4 -45.63 13.84 -9.05
N GLN A 5 -44.32 13.82 -9.28
CA GLN A 5 -43.13 13.50 -8.48
C GLN A 5 -41.91 14.11 -9.20
N GLU A 6 -41.08 14.86 -8.48
CA GLU A 6 -39.74 15.28 -8.88
C GLU A 6 -38.77 14.67 -7.87
N LYS A 7 -38.31 13.43 -8.12
CA LYS A 7 -37.23 12.77 -7.37
C LYS A 7 -36.64 11.68 -8.25
N HIS A 8 -35.39 11.82 -8.69
CA HIS A 8 -34.40 10.73 -8.85
C HIS A 8 -33.19 11.23 -9.65
N SER A 9 -32.13 11.68 -8.96
CA SER A 9 -30.75 11.69 -9.49
C SER A 9 -29.66 12.24 -8.54
N VAL A 10 -29.99 12.78 -7.36
CA VAL A 10 -29.00 13.46 -6.49
C VAL A 10 -28.07 12.50 -5.70
N ALA A 11 -28.39 11.19 -5.61
CA ALA A 11 -27.66 10.27 -4.71
C ALA A 11 -26.28 9.80 -5.21
N CYS A 12 -25.94 9.93 -6.50
CA CYS A 12 -24.70 9.34 -7.04
C CYS A 12 -23.49 10.30 -6.96
N GLN A 13 -23.73 11.61 -6.97
CA GLN A 13 -22.63 12.60 -6.97
C GLN A 13 -22.08 12.89 -5.57
N THR A 14 -22.93 12.80 -4.54
CA THR A 14 -22.53 13.05 -3.15
C THR A 14 -21.61 11.95 -2.63
N ASP A 15 -21.94 10.68 -2.87
CA ASP A 15 -21.20 9.53 -2.31
C ASP A 15 -19.76 9.46 -2.85
N LEU A 16 -19.54 9.75 -4.14
CA LEU A 16 -18.17 9.81 -4.68
C LEU A 16 -17.37 11.00 -4.12
N SER A 17 -17.99 12.18 -3.98
CA SER A 17 -17.30 13.34 -3.39
C SER A 17 -16.93 13.14 -1.92
N PHE A 18 -17.79 12.46 -1.16
CA PHE A 18 -17.48 12.12 0.23
C PHE A 18 -16.32 11.12 0.32
N GLN A 19 -16.29 10.11 -0.55
CA GLN A 19 -15.20 9.12 -0.57
C GLN A 19 -13.85 9.72 -0.95
N THR A 20 -13.80 10.74 -1.81
CA THR A 20 -12.53 11.39 -2.18
C THR A 20 -11.89 12.18 -1.04
N ASP A 21 -12.69 12.64 -0.08
CA ASP A 21 -12.25 13.40 1.09
C ASP A 21 -11.83 12.50 2.26
N LEU A 22 -12.17 11.20 2.22
CA LEU A 22 -11.78 10.27 3.26
C LEU A 22 -10.27 10.01 3.27
N SER A 23 -9.77 9.80 4.49
CA SER A 23 -8.46 9.18 4.72
C SER A 23 -8.39 7.83 3.99
N VAL A 24 -7.21 7.48 3.46
CA VAL A 24 -7.02 6.17 2.79
C VAL A 24 -7.06 4.99 3.76
N VAL A 25 -7.06 5.27 5.06
CA VAL A 25 -7.22 4.32 6.16
C VAL A 25 -8.43 4.65 7.04
N ASP A 26 -9.39 5.42 6.53
CA ASP A 26 -10.64 5.68 7.25
C ASP A 26 -11.33 4.36 7.67
N PRO A 27 -11.80 4.21 8.92
CA PRO A 27 -12.47 2.99 9.38
C PRO A 27 -13.65 2.54 8.52
N TYR A 28 -14.28 3.47 7.78
CA TYR A 28 -15.35 3.15 6.84
C TYR A 28 -14.90 2.16 5.76
N TRP A 29 -13.64 2.20 5.34
CA TRP A 29 -13.08 1.29 4.35
C TRP A 29 -12.98 -0.15 4.85
N GLU A 30 -12.89 -0.37 6.16
CA GLU A 30 -12.87 -1.73 6.73
C GLU A 30 -14.21 -2.46 6.52
N VAL A 31 -15.29 -1.72 6.24
CA VAL A 31 -16.61 -2.28 5.95
C VAL A 31 -16.87 -2.32 4.44
N LEU A 32 -16.59 -1.22 3.73
CA LEU A 32 -16.89 -1.13 2.30
C LEU A 32 -15.96 -1.97 1.42
N ASP A 33 -14.68 -2.02 1.76
CA ASP A 33 -13.65 -2.64 0.94
C ASP A 33 -12.55 -3.26 1.84
N PRO A 34 -12.88 -4.28 2.64
CA PRO A 34 -11.93 -4.88 3.59
C PRO A 34 -10.72 -5.54 2.92
N LYS A 35 -10.81 -5.88 1.63
CA LYS A 35 -9.77 -6.60 0.86
C LYS A 35 -9.53 -5.93 -0.49
N PRO A 36 -8.85 -4.77 -0.49
CA PRO A 36 -8.68 -3.95 -1.67
C PRO A 36 -7.85 -4.63 -2.74
N ASP A 37 -8.14 -4.29 -4.00
CA ASP A 37 -7.26 -4.61 -5.10
C ASP A 37 -5.99 -3.76 -5.03
N ILE A 38 -4.84 -4.42 -4.81
CA ILE A 38 -3.54 -3.76 -4.66
C ILE A 38 -3.09 -3.02 -5.93
N HIS A 39 -3.57 -3.42 -7.11
CA HIS A 39 -3.25 -2.73 -8.37
C HIS A 39 -4.01 -1.41 -8.48
N VAL A 40 -5.29 -1.41 -8.13
CA VAL A 40 -6.11 -0.19 -8.06
C VAL A 40 -5.50 0.77 -7.03
N LEU A 41 -5.16 0.27 -5.83
CA LEU A 41 -4.48 1.07 -4.82
C LEU A 41 -3.15 1.65 -5.30
N PHE A 42 -2.34 0.86 -6.01
CA PHE A 42 -1.06 1.34 -6.54
C PHE A 42 -1.26 2.51 -7.50
N GLU A 43 -2.23 2.42 -8.42
CA GLU A 43 -2.53 3.48 -9.37
C GLU A 43 -3.05 4.75 -8.67
N GLU A 44 -3.98 4.60 -7.74
CA GLU A 44 -4.52 5.70 -6.94
C GLU A 44 -3.43 6.39 -6.13
N PHE A 45 -2.61 5.62 -5.41
CA PHE A 45 -1.54 6.16 -4.58
C PHE A 45 -0.42 6.78 -5.43
N ASN A 46 -0.12 6.22 -6.59
CA ASN A 46 0.82 6.81 -7.52
C ASN A 46 0.36 8.21 -7.95
N ALA A 47 -0.90 8.34 -8.38
CA ALA A 47 -1.49 9.63 -8.73
C ALA A 47 -1.47 10.60 -7.54
N LYS A 48 -1.98 10.17 -6.38
CA LYS A 48 -2.20 11.02 -5.20
C LYS A 48 -0.91 11.45 -4.51
N PHE A 49 0.03 10.52 -4.29
CA PHE A 49 1.18 10.75 -3.40
C PHE A 49 2.53 10.83 -4.12
N PHE A 50 2.60 10.30 -5.35
CA PHE A 50 3.82 10.25 -6.17
C PHE A 50 3.70 11.02 -7.49
N ARG A 51 2.62 11.80 -7.67
CA ARG A 51 2.38 12.66 -8.85
C ARG A 51 2.38 11.90 -10.18
N GLY A 52 2.00 10.62 -10.16
CA GLY A 52 2.03 9.75 -11.34
C GLY A 52 3.43 9.38 -11.82
N LEU A 53 4.48 9.61 -11.01
CA LEU A 53 5.86 9.41 -11.43
C LEU A 53 6.36 7.97 -11.28
N LEU A 54 5.58 7.06 -10.68
CA LEU A 54 5.93 5.65 -10.61
C LEU A 54 5.42 4.94 -11.87
N PRO A 55 6.29 4.39 -12.73
CA PRO A 55 5.88 3.55 -13.83
C PRO A 55 5.16 2.29 -13.34
N PRO A 56 4.40 1.61 -14.21
CA PRO A 56 3.85 0.29 -13.89
C PRO A 56 4.95 -0.67 -13.43
N ILE A 57 4.65 -1.44 -12.38
CA ILE A 57 5.57 -2.37 -11.74
C ILE A 57 4.93 -3.76 -11.63
N GLU A 58 5.76 -4.82 -11.57
CA GLU A 58 5.26 -6.13 -11.19
C GLU A 58 4.89 -6.11 -9.70
N LEU A 59 3.60 -5.93 -9.42
CA LEU A 59 3.01 -5.98 -8.09
C LEU A 59 2.26 -7.31 -7.92
N LYS A 60 2.58 -8.08 -6.88
CA LYS A 60 1.97 -9.40 -6.66
C LYS A 60 1.75 -9.72 -5.20
N TRP A 61 0.72 -10.51 -4.94
CA TRP A 61 0.59 -11.27 -3.70
C TRP A 61 1.60 -12.43 -3.67
N SER A 62 2.27 -12.63 -2.52
CA SER A 62 3.26 -13.68 -2.30
C SER A 62 2.90 -14.51 -1.05
N ASN A 63 2.97 -15.83 -1.20
CA ASN A 63 2.83 -16.78 -0.09
C ASN A 63 4.17 -17.15 0.56
N ARG A 64 5.29 -16.53 0.13
CA ARG A 64 6.65 -16.91 0.53
C ARG A 64 7.37 -15.84 1.34
N LEU A 65 6.71 -14.74 1.70
CA LEU A 65 7.28 -13.75 2.62
C LEU A 65 7.08 -14.23 4.05
N CYS A 66 8.16 -14.25 4.84
CA CYS A 66 8.15 -14.89 6.15
C CYS A 66 8.22 -13.90 7.32
N SER A 67 8.91 -12.77 7.16
CA SER A 67 9.17 -11.83 8.25
C SER A 67 8.63 -10.42 8.00
N THR A 68 8.28 -10.08 6.75
CA THR A 68 7.80 -8.75 6.37
C THR A 68 6.40 -8.84 5.78
N ALA A 69 5.63 -7.75 5.93
CA ALA A 69 4.31 -7.61 5.30
C ALA A 69 4.41 -7.28 3.80
N GLY A 70 5.51 -6.67 3.37
CA GLY A 70 5.80 -6.31 1.99
C GLY A 70 7.29 -6.42 1.67
N CYS A 71 7.64 -6.40 0.39
CA CYS A 71 9.01 -6.35 -0.05
C CYS A 71 9.13 -5.74 -1.46
N PHE A 72 9.81 -4.61 -1.55
CA PHE A 72 10.35 -4.05 -2.78
C PHE A 72 11.64 -4.78 -3.18
N ILE A 73 11.70 -5.20 -4.45
CA ILE A 73 12.82 -5.98 -4.99
C ILE A 73 13.32 -5.28 -6.26
N TYR A 74 14.62 -4.99 -6.28
CA TYR A 74 15.32 -4.59 -7.49
C TYR A 74 16.24 -5.73 -7.95
N ASP A 75 15.91 -6.33 -9.09
CA ASP A 75 16.73 -7.38 -9.68
C ASP A 75 17.88 -6.74 -10.48
N ASN A 76 19.11 -6.86 -9.95
CA ASN A 76 20.30 -6.31 -10.59
C ASN A 76 20.60 -6.94 -11.97
N LYS A 77 20.20 -8.20 -12.20
CA LYS A 77 20.47 -8.92 -13.46
C LYS A 77 19.51 -8.48 -14.56
N THR A 78 18.21 -8.44 -14.24
CA THR A 78 17.18 -8.05 -15.23
C THR A 78 16.92 -6.55 -15.26
N ARG A 79 17.47 -5.80 -14.29
CA ARG A 79 17.24 -4.35 -14.07
C ARG A 79 15.77 -4.02 -13.84
N ARG A 80 14.95 -4.98 -13.40
CA ARG A 80 13.51 -4.83 -13.14
C ARG A 80 13.23 -4.61 -11.66
N CYS A 81 12.19 -3.80 -11.39
CA CYS A 81 11.65 -3.61 -10.05
C CYS A 81 10.39 -4.46 -9.87
N LYS A 82 10.15 -4.94 -8.64
CA LYS A 82 8.94 -5.68 -8.24
C LYS A 82 8.53 -5.30 -6.83
N ILE A 83 7.25 -5.44 -6.51
CA ILE A 83 6.72 -5.37 -5.14
C ILE A 83 5.94 -6.66 -4.87
N HIS A 84 6.27 -7.32 -3.76
CA HIS A 84 5.53 -8.46 -3.28
C HIS A 84 4.85 -8.14 -1.94
N MET A 85 3.56 -8.46 -1.82
CA MET A 85 2.75 -8.28 -0.62
C MET A 85 2.55 -9.64 0.06
N ASN A 86 2.70 -9.73 1.39
CA ASN A 86 2.59 -10.98 2.14
C ASN A 86 1.13 -11.38 2.30
N LYS A 87 0.65 -12.25 1.41
CA LYS A 87 -0.76 -12.62 1.34
C LYS A 87 -1.25 -13.30 2.63
N PRO A 88 -0.59 -14.38 3.13
CA PRO A 88 -1.04 -15.03 4.37
C PRO A 88 -1.12 -14.08 5.57
N LEU A 89 -0.20 -13.12 5.67
CA LEU A 89 -0.21 -12.16 6.78
C LEU A 89 -1.30 -11.10 6.59
N LEU A 90 -1.36 -10.47 5.43
CA LEU A 90 -2.24 -9.32 5.19
C LEU A 90 -3.71 -9.70 5.02
N GLU A 91 -4.02 -10.94 4.63
CA GLU A 91 -5.41 -11.44 4.60
C GLU A 91 -6.03 -11.60 6.00
N LEU A 92 -5.19 -11.70 7.05
CA LEU A 92 -5.60 -11.82 8.45
C LEU A 92 -5.61 -10.48 9.20
N ARG A 93 -5.32 -9.40 8.48
CA ARG A 93 -5.08 -8.07 9.02
C ARG A 93 -6.16 -7.11 8.53
N ALA A 94 -6.25 -5.96 9.20
CA ALA A 94 -7.15 -4.91 8.78
C ALA A 94 -6.71 -4.34 7.43
N ARG A 95 -7.63 -3.77 6.67
CA ARG A 95 -7.36 -3.16 5.36
C ARG A 95 -6.21 -2.17 5.44
N LYS A 96 -6.19 -1.33 6.47
CA LYS A 96 -5.14 -0.32 6.68
C LYS A 96 -3.73 -0.91 6.65
N ASP A 97 -3.53 -2.16 7.09
CA ASP A 97 -2.21 -2.78 7.12
C ASP A 97 -1.72 -3.07 5.69
N THR A 98 -2.64 -3.41 4.77
CA THR A 98 -2.32 -3.55 3.33
C THR A 98 -1.97 -2.20 2.72
N VAL A 99 -2.72 -1.14 3.05
CA VAL A 99 -2.49 0.22 2.56
C VAL A 99 -1.13 0.76 3.01
N GLU A 100 -0.86 0.70 4.31
CA GLU A 100 0.37 1.21 4.91
C GLU A 100 1.59 0.44 4.40
N THR A 101 1.47 -0.89 4.26
CA THR A 101 2.52 -1.73 3.67
C THR A 101 2.78 -1.37 2.22
N LEU A 102 1.74 -1.19 1.41
CA LEU A 102 1.91 -0.85 -0.01
C LEU A 102 2.58 0.52 -0.17
N LEU A 103 2.13 1.52 0.59
CA LEU A 103 2.75 2.85 0.59
C LEU A 103 4.22 2.80 1.02
N HIS A 104 4.58 1.97 2.02
CA HIS A 104 5.97 1.73 2.42
C HIS A 104 6.81 1.25 1.22
N GLU A 105 6.38 0.19 0.55
CA GLU A 105 7.12 -0.37 -0.59
C GLU A 105 7.16 0.58 -1.80
N MET A 106 6.12 1.40 -2.00
CA MET A 106 6.11 2.45 -3.04
C MET A 106 7.12 3.56 -2.76
N ILE A 107 7.41 3.89 -1.49
CA ILE A 107 8.47 4.86 -1.16
C ILE A 107 9.85 4.30 -1.55
N HIS A 108 10.13 3.02 -1.26
CA HIS A 108 11.36 2.35 -1.72
C HIS A 108 11.48 2.37 -3.24
N TYR A 109 10.36 2.11 -3.94
CA TYR A 109 10.35 2.17 -5.39
C TYR A 109 10.65 3.59 -5.91
N TYR A 110 10.05 4.61 -5.30
CA TYR A 110 10.32 6.01 -5.62
C TYR A 110 11.80 6.36 -5.42
N GLN A 111 12.40 6.02 -4.28
CA GLN A 111 13.82 6.23 -4.00
C GLN A 111 14.69 5.61 -5.10
N ARG A 112 14.38 4.36 -5.50
CA ARG A 112 15.12 3.64 -6.55
C ARG A 112 15.08 4.35 -7.89
N LEU A 113 13.91 4.85 -8.29
CA LEU A 113 13.71 5.56 -9.56
C LEU A 113 14.38 6.93 -9.58
N ARG A 114 14.34 7.64 -8.45
CA ARG A 114 14.97 8.97 -8.31
C ARG A 114 16.48 8.90 -8.08
N GLY A 115 17.02 7.69 -7.86
CA GLY A 115 18.46 7.49 -7.63
C GLY A 115 18.93 8.22 -6.37
N THR A 116 18.12 8.19 -5.31
CA THR A 116 18.43 8.90 -4.06
C THR A 116 19.71 8.33 -3.44
N PRO A 117 20.54 9.17 -2.79
CA PRO A 117 21.81 8.73 -2.22
C PRO A 117 21.62 7.84 -0.99
N ASP A 118 20.54 8.07 -0.22
CA ASP A 118 20.16 7.21 0.89
C ASP A 118 19.39 5.99 0.39
N LYS A 119 19.90 4.82 0.78
CA LYS A 119 19.24 3.53 0.61
C LYS A 119 18.39 3.27 1.86
N ASP A 120 17.33 2.47 1.68
CA ASP A 120 16.47 2.03 2.79
C ASP A 120 15.79 3.22 3.51
N HIS A 121 15.57 3.13 4.82
CA HIS A 121 14.85 4.13 5.62
C HIS A 121 15.66 5.40 5.97
N GLY A 122 16.41 5.95 5.02
CA GLY A 122 17.17 7.20 5.20
C GLY A 122 16.32 8.48 5.21
N ALA A 123 16.98 9.63 5.07
CA ALA A 123 16.34 10.95 5.13
C ALA A 123 15.22 11.12 4.08
N THR A 124 15.41 10.60 2.87
CA THR A 124 14.41 10.66 1.80
C THR A 124 13.21 9.79 2.13
N PHE A 125 13.43 8.57 2.63
CA PHE A 125 12.32 7.71 3.08
C PHE A 125 11.52 8.41 4.17
N HIS A 126 12.18 8.89 5.22
CA HIS A 126 11.53 9.58 6.33
C HIS A 126 10.75 10.83 5.89
N PHE A 127 11.29 11.59 4.94
CA PHE A 127 10.60 12.74 4.36
C PHE A 127 9.28 12.32 3.71
N HIS A 128 9.32 11.32 2.83
CA HIS A 128 8.12 10.83 2.14
C HIS A 128 7.13 10.15 3.08
N MET A 129 7.62 9.32 4.01
CA MET A 129 6.81 8.69 5.06
C MET A 129 6.02 9.73 5.87
N LYS A 130 6.70 10.75 6.42
CA LYS A 130 6.04 11.81 7.20
C LYS A 130 5.07 12.62 6.35
N ARG A 131 5.45 12.95 5.11
CA ARG A 131 4.58 13.69 4.19
C ARG A 131 3.31 12.92 3.89
N ILE A 132 3.42 11.65 3.49
CA ILE A 132 2.29 10.81 3.13
C ILE A 132 1.42 10.52 4.35
N ASN A 133 1.98 10.24 5.53
CA ASN A 133 1.18 10.06 6.74
C ASN A 133 0.31 11.29 7.02
N ARG A 134 0.87 12.50 6.91
CA ARG A 134 0.14 13.75 7.10
C ARG A 134 -0.96 13.96 6.05
N GLU A 135 -0.68 13.64 4.79
CA GLU A 135 -1.61 13.84 3.66
C GLU A 135 -2.71 12.78 3.58
N SER A 136 -2.48 11.59 4.15
CA SER A 136 -3.34 10.42 3.94
C SER A 136 -4.05 9.94 5.18
N GLY A 137 -3.62 10.35 6.37
CA GLY A 137 -4.09 9.82 7.66
C GLY A 137 -3.49 8.46 8.03
N ALA A 138 -2.67 7.85 7.15
CA ALA A 138 -1.97 6.59 7.41
C ALA A 138 -0.85 6.75 8.44
N ASN A 139 -0.41 5.62 9.01
CA ASN A 139 0.73 5.56 9.90
C ASN A 139 1.82 4.63 9.36
N ILE A 140 2.38 4.99 8.18
CA ILE A 140 3.53 4.30 7.63
C ILE A 140 4.69 4.41 8.62
N THR A 141 5.31 3.28 8.94
CA THR A 141 6.50 3.22 9.81
C THR A 141 7.72 2.70 9.04
N VAL A 142 8.90 2.83 9.64
CA VAL A 142 10.15 2.25 9.11
C VAL A 142 10.16 0.73 9.17
N SER A 143 9.37 0.12 10.06
CA SER A 143 9.32 -1.33 10.18
C SER A 143 8.29 -1.88 9.20
N SER A 144 8.77 -2.58 8.17
CA SER A 144 7.93 -3.49 7.39
C SER A 144 7.77 -4.87 8.07
N PHE A 145 8.44 -5.07 9.21
CA PHE A 145 8.30 -6.24 10.07
C PHE A 145 7.08 -6.11 10.96
N ILE A 146 6.32 -7.20 11.04
CA ILE A 146 5.32 -7.40 12.09
C ILE A 146 5.89 -8.43 13.07
N PHE A 147 5.86 -8.14 14.36
CA PHE A 147 6.26 -9.08 15.41
C PHE A 147 5.32 -10.30 15.37
N ILE A 148 5.82 -11.43 14.85
CA ILE A 148 5.05 -12.68 14.74
C ILE A 148 5.04 -13.36 16.11
N GLN A 149 4.12 -12.98 17.00
CA GLN A 149 3.92 -13.76 18.22
C GLN A 149 3.06 -15.01 17.97
N TYR A 150 2.40 -15.17 16.80
CA TYR A 150 1.29 -16.14 16.69
C TYR A 150 1.05 -16.91 15.37
N ILE A 151 1.98 -16.93 14.41
CA ILE A 151 1.84 -17.84 13.23
C ILE A 151 3.09 -18.71 13.07
N HIS A 152 3.35 -19.54 14.08
CA HIS A 152 4.41 -20.54 14.05
C HIS A 152 3.84 -21.92 13.67
N THR A 153 3.35 -22.10 12.43
CA THR A 153 3.08 -23.49 11.98
C THR A 153 3.19 -23.79 10.48
N HIS A 154 3.10 -22.84 9.54
CA HIS A 154 2.89 -23.25 8.12
C HIS A 154 3.70 -22.52 7.04
N ILE A 155 4.92 -22.02 7.30
CA ILE A 155 5.74 -21.44 6.22
C ILE A 155 7.05 -22.20 6.03
N GLN A 156 7.05 -23.17 5.11
CA GLN A 156 8.25 -23.75 4.51
C GLN A 156 8.47 -23.12 3.13
N ASN A 157 9.73 -22.77 2.80
CA ASN A 157 10.22 -22.14 1.55
C ASN A 157 10.04 -20.61 1.45
N CYS A 158 10.74 -19.91 2.35
CA CYS A 158 10.80 -18.45 2.43
C CYS A 158 11.65 -17.81 1.32
N ILE A 159 11.26 -16.61 0.89
CA ILE A 159 12.13 -15.65 0.22
C ILE A 159 12.67 -14.71 1.30
N VAL A 160 13.99 -14.75 1.54
CA VAL A 160 14.71 -13.70 2.26
C VAL A 160 15.28 -12.71 1.24
N PRO A 161 15.09 -11.39 1.41
CA PRO A 161 15.74 -10.41 0.55
C PRO A 161 17.26 -10.50 0.73
N LEU A 162 17.99 -10.50 -0.38
CA LEU A 162 19.46 -10.63 -0.44
C LEU A 162 20.23 -9.44 0.18
N SER A 163 19.53 -8.46 0.77
CA SER A 163 20.13 -7.29 1.42
C SER A 163 20.39 -7.48 2.93
N LEU A 164 20.29 -8.71 3.42
CA LEU A 164 20.65 -9.10 4.81
C LEU A 164 21.91 -9.99 4.89
N ILE A 165 22.78 -9.95 3.86
CA ILE A 165 24.17 -10.47 3.91
C ILE A 165 25.10 -9.40 3.36
#